data_AF-A0A1M3QBH0-F1
#
_entry.id   AF-A0A1M3QBH0-F1
#
_cell.length_a   1.000
_cell.length_b   1.000
_cell.length_c   1.000
_cell.angle_alpha   90.00
_cell.angle_beta   90.00
_cell.angle_gamma   90.00
#
_symmetry.space_group_name_H-M   'P 1'
#
loop_
_entity.id
_entity.type
_entity.pdbx_description
1 polymer ?
#
loop_
_entity_poly.entity_id
_entity_poly.type
_entity_poly.pdbx_seq_one_letter_code
_entity_poly.pdbx_strand_id
1 'polypeptide(L)'
;MNLSMLVPIAATGFLVAFLHAAIPTHWLPFVLASRGQGWGRGKTLAVTALAGLGHVVFTAFLGALVVWFGIETSPWTGGILPLLAGGVLFLFGGYYIARQLRGQGGHHHWQLPWRRGHDHAHEHRHDHSHDHSHDHDHGHAHGHDHGHVHLQPHAHAAPVAATRRSDTAAILSLLALLTFSPCEGFLPVYLSGITYGWAGFVLLSTILGAATVAGMML
;
A
#
# COMPACT_ATOMS: atom_id res chain seq x y z
N MET A 1 14.83 3.05 -37.75
CA MET A 1 14.45 2.46 -36.45
C MET A 1 14.66 0.96 -36.54
N ASN A 2 15.49 0.36 -35.69
CA ASN A 2 15.67 -1.10 -35.67
C ASN A 2 14.46 -1.75 -34.97
N LEU A 3 13.49 -2.23 -35.76
CA LEU A 3 12.26 -2.86 -35.27
C LEU A 3 12.52 -4.07 -34.37
N SER A 4 13.61 -4.81 -34.60
CA SER A 4 14.00 -6.00 -33.84
C SER A 4 14.24 -5.73 -32.34
N MET A 5 14.66 -4.52 -31.97
CA MET A 5 14.88 -4.13 -30.58
C MET A 5 13.72 -3.28 -30.03
N LEU A 6 13.02 -2.53 -30.87
CA LEU A 6 11.91 -1.69 -30.44
C LEU A 6 10.66 -2.50 -30.03
N VAL A 7 10.34 -3.56 -30.78
CA VAL A 7 9.20 -4.43 -30.49
C VAL A 7 9.31 -5.07 -29.09
N PRO A 8 10.42 -5.74 -28.71
CA PRO A 8 10.53 -6.31 -27.37
C PRO A 8 10.50 -5.24 -26.27
N ILE A 9 11.14 -4.07 -26.45
CA ILE A 9 11.08 -2.98 -25.47
C ILE A 9 9.63 -2.48 -25.29
N ALA A 10 8.91 -2.28 -26.38
CA ALA A 10 7.51 -1.85 -26.35
C ALA A 10 6.61 -2.91 -25.70
N ALA A 11 6.80 -4.19 -26.03
CA ALA A 11 6.03 -5.30 -25.47
C ALA A 11 6.28 -5.47 -23.96
N THR A 12 7.54 -5.46 -23.53
CA THR A 12 7.89 -5.53 -22.11
C THR A 12 7.41 -4.30 -21.36
N GLY A 13 7.60 -3.11 -21.93
CA GLY A 13 7.12 -1.85 -21.36
C GLY A 13 5.60 -1.84 -21.19
N PHE A 14 4.85 -2.28 -22.20
CA PHE A 14 3.40 -2.45 -22.13
C PHE A 14 3.01 -3.42 -21.01
N LEU A 15 3.61 -4.61 -20.97
CA LEU A 15 3.26 -5.63 -19.98
C LEU A 15 3.53 -5.16 -18.56
N VAL A 16 4.68 -4.55 -18.31
CA VAL A 16 5.04 -4.01 -17.00
C VAL A 16 4.08 -2.88 -16.62
N ALA A 17 3.77 -1.95 -17.52
CA ALA A 17 2.82 -0.86 -17.27
C ALA A 17 1.40 -1.36 -16.97
N PHE A 18 0.91 -2.32 -17.75
CA PHE A 18 -0.39 -2.93 -17.55
C PHE A 18 -0.47 -3.64 -16.20
N LEU A 19 0.47 -4.55 -15.92
CA LEU A 19 0.47 -5.32 -14.67
C LEU A 19 0.66 -4.43 -13.44
N HIS A 20 1.54 -3.43 -13.52
CA HIS A 20 1.75 -2.45 -12.45
C HIS A 20 0.47 -1.68 -12.11
N ALA A 21 -0.27 -1.23 -13.14
CA ALA A 21 -1.54 -0.53 -12.97
C ALA A 21 -2.67 -1.44 -12.49
N ALA A 22 -2.63 -2.73 -12.85
CA ALA A 22 -3.60 -3.74 -12.41
C ALA A 22 -3.42 -4.13 -10.93
N ILE A 23 -2.28 -3.80 -10.30
CA ILE A 23 -2.09 -4.03 -8.86
C ILE A 23 -3.17 -3.25 -8.09
N PRO A 24 -3.86 -3.87 -7.10
CA PRO A 24 -4.93 -3.23 -6.35
C PRO A 24 -4.57 -1.88 -5.74
N THR A 25 -3.29 -1.57 -5.51
CA THR A 25 -2.85 -0.27 -4.99
C THR A 25 -3.27 0.91 -5.86
N HIS A 26 -3.45 0.73 -7.17
CA HIS A 26 -3.74 1.82 -8.10
C HIS A 26 -5.24 2.06 -8.32
N TRP A 27 -6.07 1.01 -8.38
CA TRP A 27 -7.51 1.15 -8.66
C TRP A 27 -8.40 0.95 -7.42
N LEU A 28 -7.96 0.20 -6.40
CA LEU A 28 -8.75 -0.08 -5.20
C LEU A 28 -9.17 1.18 -4.43
N PRO A 29 -8.31 2.22 -4.25
CA PRO A 29 -8.71 3.44 -3.57
C PRO A 29 -9.89 4.13 -4.25
N PHE A 30 -9.97 4.10 -5.59
CA PHE A 30 -11.07 4.70 -6.35
C PHE A 30 -12.37 3.92 -6.16
N VAL A 31 -12.30 2.58 -6.16
CA VAL A 31 -13.47 1.73 -5.90
C VAL A 31 -13.97 1.94 -4.47
N LEU A 32 -13.09 1.94 -3.47
CA LEU A 32 -13.47 2.18 -2.08
C LEU A 32 -14.04 3.59 -1.86
N ALA A 33 -13.42 4.62 -2.44
CA ALA A 33 -13.93 5.98 -2.40
C ALA A 33 -15.29 6.10 -3.09
N SER A 34 -15.48 5.43 -4.24
CA SER A 34 -16.75 5.43 -4.94
C SER A 34 -17.88 4.81 -4.12
N ARG A 35 -17.61 3.72 -3.40
CA ARG A 35 -18.60 3.07 -2.52
C ARG A 35 -18.90 3.92 -1.29
N GLY A 36 -17.88 4.57 -0.72
CA GLY A 36 -18.05 5.50 0.41
C GLY A 36 -18.84 6.76 0.06
N GLN A 37 -18.67 7.28 -1.16
CA GLN A 37 -19.36 8.50 -1.63
C GLN A 37 -20.69 8.20 -2.35
N GLY A 38 -20.91 6.96 -2.81
CA GLY A 38 -22.09 6.58 -3.59
C GLY A 38 -22.02 6.99 -5.06
N TRP A 39 -20.82 7.00 -5.66
CA TRP A 39 -20.65 7.33 -7.07
C TRP A 39 -21.18 6.22 -7.99
N GLY A 40 -21.81 6.63 -9.10
CA GLY A 40 -22.18 5.69 -10.17
C GLY A 40 -20.95 5.15 -10.91
N ARG A 41 -21.10 3.97 -11.54
CA ARG A 41 -20.02 3.27 -12.26
C ARG A 41 -19.30 4.16 -13.27
N GLY A 42 -20.05 4.95 -14.05
CA GLY A 42 -19.47 5.86 -15.05
C GLY A 42 -18.61 6.97 -14.42
N LYS A 43 -19.03 7.53 -13.27
CA LYS A 43 -18.24 8.54 -12.54
C LYS A 43 -16.95 7.93 -12.00
N THR A 44 -17.02 6.75 -11.40
CA THR A 44 -15.82 6.05 -10.90
C THR A 44 -14.84 5.77 -12.03
N LEU A 45 -15.30 5.20 -13.14
CA LEU A 45 -14.46 4.93 -14.30
C LEU A 45 -13.86 6.21 -14.88
N ALA A 46 -14.63 7.29 -15.00
CA ALA A 46 -14.14 8.57 -15.51
C ALA A 46 -13.06 9.19 -14.59
N VAL A 47 -13.27 9.18 -13.27
CA VAL A 47 -12.30 9.70 -12.30
C VAL A 47 -11.03 8.85 -12.28
N THR A 48 -11.15 7.52 -12.30
CA THR A 48 -10.00 6.61 -12.39
C THR A 48 -9.22 6.83 -13.68
N ALA A 49 -9.91 6.95 -14.82
CA ALA A 49 -9.28 7.19 -16.11
C ALA A 49 -8.53 8.53 -16.16
N LEU A 50 -9.15 9.59 -15.63
CA LEU A 50 -8.55 10.91 -15.55
C LEU A 50 -7.29 10.89 -14.67
N ALA A 51 -7.35 10.19 -13.53
CA ALA A 51 -6.20 10.05 -12.65
C ALA A 51 -5.08 9.22 -13.28
N GLY A 52 -5.40 8.10 -13.93
CA GLY A 52 -4.44 7.28 -14.66
C GLY A 52 -3.75 8.05 -15.79
N LEU A 53 -4.50 8.83 -16.57
CA LEU A 53 -3.94 9.69 -17.61
C LEU A 53 -3.04 10.78 -17.02
N GLY A 54 -3.50 11.45 -15.96
CA GLY A 54 -2.70 12.46 -15.26
C GLY A 54 -1.38 11.90 -14.75
N HIS A 55 -1.41 10.73 -14.12
CA HIS A 55 -0.25 10.00 -13.65
C HIS A 55 0.75 9.66 -14.78
N VAL A 56 0.26 9.16 -15.92
CA VAL A 56 1.10 8.87 -17.09
C VAL A 56 1.73 10.14 -17.63
N VAL A 57 0.95 11.21 -17.79
CA VAL A 57 1.43 12.50 -18.30
C VAL A 57 2.49 13.09 -17.38
N PHE A 58 2.27 13.05 -16.06
CA PHE A 58 3.23 13.54 -15.08
C PHE A 58 4.52 12.71 -15.08
N THR A 59 4.40 11.39 -15.15
CA THR A 59 5.56 10.48 -15.22
C THR A 59 6.34 10.68 -16.53
N ALA A 60 5.65 10.83 -17.66
CA ALA A 60 6.29 11.13 -18.95
C ALA A 60 6.95 12.52 -18.93
N PHE A 61 6.32 13.52 -18.32
CA PHE A 61 6.91 14.84 -18.15
C PHE A 61 8.22 14.78 -17.34
N LEU A 62 8.22 14.09 -16.20
CA LEU A 62 9.45 13.89 -15.41
C LEU A 62 10.49 13.09 -16.18
N GLY A 63 10.09 12.07 -16.94
CA GLY A 63 11.00 11.30 -17.80
C GLY A 63 11.64 12.16 -18.88
N ALA A 64 10.86 13.03 -19.54
CA ALA A 64 11.35 13.98 -20.53
C ALA A 64 12.32 15.00 -19.90
N LEU A 65 12.00 15.48 -18.70
CA LEU A 65 12.85 16.39 -17.95
C LEU A 65 14.20 15.75 -17.59
N VAL A 66 14.18 14.49 -17.11
CA VAL A 66 15.40 13.72 -16.82
C VAL A 66 16.22 13.48 -18.09
N VAL A 67 15.58 13.12 -19.20
CA VAL A 67 16.26 12.95 -20.48
C VAL A 67 16.90 14.26 -20.96
N TRP A 68 16.17 15.38 -20.85
CA TRP A 68 16.65 16.71 -21.18
C TRP A 68 17.88 17.10 -20.34
N PHE A 69 17.78 16.99 -19.01
CA PHE A 69 18.93 17.22 -18.12
C PHE A 69 20.06 16.22 -18.38
N GLY A 70 19.78 14.97 -18.70
CA GLY A 70 20.79 13.96 -18.99
C GLY A 70 21.67 14.30 -20.19
N ILE A 71 21.10 14.94 -21.21
CA ILE A 71 21.83 15.43 -22.39
C ILE A 71 22.70 16.64 -22.02
N GLU A 72 22.21 17.53 -21.16
CA GLU A 72 22.91 18.76 -20.75
C GLU A 72 24.02 18.50 -19.69
N THR A 73 23.85 17.47 -18.85
CA THR A 73 24.69 17.25 -17.64
C THR A 73 25.69 16.08 -17.77
N SER A 74 25.93 15.63 -19.01
CA SER A 74 26.74 14.46 -19.37
C SER A 74 28.10 14.28 -18.63
N PRO A 75 28.84 15.33 -18.21
CA PRO A 75 30.08 15.15 -17.44
C PRO A 75 29.89 14.79 -15.95
N TRP A 76 28.79 15.22 -15.31
CA TRP A 76 28.61 15.10 -13.84
C TRP A 76 27.87 13.83 -13.44
N THR A 77 26.98 13.35 -14.30
CA THR A 77 26.13 12.17 -14.08
C THR A 77 26.92 10.86 -14.03
N GLY A 78 28.05 10.76 -14.75
CA GLY A 78 28.90 9.56 -14.74
C GLY A 78 29.79 9.40 -13.51
N GLY A 79 30.13 10.49 -12.82
CA GLY A 79 31.11 10.48 -11.72
C GLY A 79 30.51 10.71 -10.33
N ILE A 80 29.83 11.84 -10.15
CA ILE A 80 29.48 12.34 -8.81
C ILE A 80 28.14 11.78 -8.33
N LEU A 81 27.15 11.66 -9.23
CA LEU A 81 25.78 11.30 -8.87
C LEU A 81 25.66 9.87 -8.30
N PRO A 82 26.32 8.84 -8.88
CA PRO A 82 26.32 7.48 -8.30
C PRO A 82 27.05 7.43 -6.96
N LEU A 83 28.14 8.18 -6.80
CA LEU A 83 28.88 8.27 -5.52
C LEU A 83 28.04 8.93 -4.43
N LEU A 84 27.31 10.01 -4.75
CA LEU A 84 26.40 10.67 -3.81
C LEU A 84 25.24 9.75 -3.43
N ALA A 85 24.59 9.12 -4.41
CA ALA A 85 23.50 8.18 -4.14
C ALA A 85 23.94 7.01 -3.26
N GLY A 86 25.08 6.39 -3.59
CA GLY A 86 25.69 5.34 -2.77
C GLY A 86 26.07 5.83 -1.38
N GLY A 87 26.70 7.00 -1.27
CA GLY A 87 27.10 7.61 -0.01
C GLY A 87 25.92 7.89 0.92
N VAL A 88 24.83 8.46 0.40
CA VAL A 88 23.60 8.70 1.16
C VAL A 88 22.98 7.38 1.62
N LEU A 89 22.95 6.35 0.76
CA LEU A 89 22.42 5.03 1.12
C LEU A 89 23.26 4.35 2.22
N PHE A 90 24.59 4.45 2.13
CA PHE A 90 25.50 3.96 3.18
C PHE A 90 25.32 4.72 4.49
N LEU A 91 25.15 6.04 4.44
CA LEU A 91 24.89 6.87 5.63
C LEU A 91 23.57 6.51 6.29
N PHE A 92 22.49 6.34 5.51
CA PHE A 92 21.19 5.91 6.04
C PHE A 92 21.24 4.50 6.63
N GLY A 93 21.87 3.55 5.93
CA GLY A 93 22.07 2.19 6.42
C GLY A 93 22.88 2.19 7.73
N GLY A 94 23.98 2.93 7.77
CA GLY A 94 24.81 3.11 8.96
C GLY A 94 24.05 3.78 10.11
N TYR A 95 23.21 4.77 9.83
CA TYR A 95 22.35 5.42 10.82
C TYR A 95 21.38 4.43 11.47
N TYR A 96 20.70 3.60 10.68
CA TYR A 96 19.77 2.59 11.23
C TYR A 96 20.51 1.50 12.02
N ILE A 97 21.68 1.06 11.56
CA ILE A 97 22.53 0.11 12.31
C ILE A 97 22.98 0.75 13.64
N ALA A 98 23.47 1.99 13.61
CA ALA A 98 23.88 2.70 14.82
C ALA A 98 22.72 2.91 15.80
N ARG A 99 21.52 3.22 15.29
CA ARG A 99 20.30 3.34 16.11
C ARG A 99 19.91 2.00 16.75
N GLN A 100 20.05 0.89 16.01
CA GLN A 100 19.79 -0.46 16.50
C GLN A 100 20.80 -0.88 17.59
N LEU A 101 22.09 -0.59 17.39
CA LEU A 101 23.15 -0.91 18.35
C LEU A 101 23.11 -0.02 19.61
N ARG A 102 22.60 1.22 19.50
CA ARG A 102 22.43 2.13 20.64
C ARG A 102 21.16 1.87 21.46
N GLY A 103 20.43 0.79 21.19
CA GLY A 103 19.24 0.40 21.97
C GLY A 103 18.02 1.32 21.80
N GLN A 104 18.04 2.21 20.79
CA GLN A 104 16.94 3.14 20.48
C GLN A 104 16.02 2.62 19.35
N GLY A 105 16.28 1.41 18.86
CA GLY A 105 15.34 0.62 18.08
C GLY A 105 14.34 0.01 19.05
N GLY A 106 13.16 0.62 19.16
CA GLY A 106 12.11 0.18 20.08
C GLY A 106 11.89 -1.32 19.98
N HIS A 107 11.77 -1.98 21.13
CA HIS A 107 11.39 -3.38 21.24
C HIS A 107 9.95 -3.55 20.73
N HIS A 108 9.78 -3.62 19.41
CA HIS A 108 8.54 -4.04 18.80
C HIS A 108 8.53 -5.56 18.82
N HIS A 109 7.99 -6.11 19.91
CA HIS A 109 7.66 -7.52 19.96
C HIS A 109 6.70 -7.82 18.81
N TRP A 110 7.18 -8.54 17.80
CA TRP A 110 6.35 -9.15 16.77
C TRP A 110 5.57 -10.30 17.41
N GLN A 111 4.42 -9.98 17.99
CA GLN A 111 3.53 -10.94 18.61
C GLN A 111 2.86 -11.77 17.51
N LEU A 112 3.47 -12.91 17.17
CA LEU A 112 2.80 -13.97 16.41
C LEU A 112 1.56 -14.41 17.21
N PRO A 113 0.36 -14.52 16.61
CA PRO A 113 -0.89 -14.72 17.36
C PRO A 113 -1.06 -16.06 18.09
N TRP A 114 -0.11 -17.00 17.97
CA TRP A 114 -0.39 -18.43 18.22
C TRP A 114 0.37 -19.07 19.37
N ARG A 115 1.08 -18.32 20.22
CA ARG A 115 1.71 -18.90 21.42
C ARG A 115 1.64 -17.96 22.61
N ARG A 116 0.47 -17.96 23.26
CA ARG A 116 0.34 -17.48 24.63
C ARG A 116 0.25 -18.71 25.53
N GLY A 117 1.41 -19.26 25.86
CA GLY A 117 1.54 -20.17 27.00
C GLY A 117 1.42 -19.34 28.26
N HIS A 118 0.36 -19.56 29.02
CA HIS A 118 0.20 -18.99 30.35
C HIS A 118 0.61 -20.04 31.36
N ASP A 119 1.82 -19.92 31.90
CA ASP A 119 2.26 -20.67 33.06
C ASP A 119 1.74 -19.94 34.31
N HIS A 120 0.78 -20.54 34.99
CA HIS A 120 0.33 -20.11 36.31
C HIS A 120 0.69 -21.19 37.32
N ALA A 121 1.85 -21.02 37.98
CA ALA A 121 2.19 -21.75 39.19
C ALA A 121 1.50 -21.06 40.37
N HIS A 122 0.51 -21.73 40.96
CA HIS A 122 -0.06 -21.34 42.24
C HIS A 122 0.13 -22.51 43.22
N GLU A 123 1.07 -22.34 44.14
CA GLU A 123 1.15 -23.13 45.36
C GLU A 123 0.10 -22.61 46.35
N HIS A 124 -0.84 -23.47 46.75
CA HIS A 124 -1.69 -23.22 47.90
C HIS A 124 -1.70 -24.45 48.82
N ARG A 125 -1.20 -24.24 50.03
CA ARG A 125 -1.18 -25.18 51.15
C ARG A 125 -2.51 -25.04 51.90
N HIS A 126 -3.26 -26.13 52.05
CA HIS A 126 -4.46 -26.16 52.87
C HIS A 126 -4.28 -27.14 54.04
N ASP A 127 -4.52 -26.63 55.25
CA ASP A 127 -4.69 -27.40 56.48
C ASP A 127 -6.19 -27.69 56.65
N HIS A 128 -6.56 -28.93 56.95
CA HIS A 128 -7.95 -29.38 57.05
C HIS A 128 -8.18 -30.11 58.37
N SER A 129 -8.97 -29.51 59.25
CA SER A 129 -9.67 -30.20 60.34
C SER A 129 -11.12 -30.47 59.91
N HIS A 130 -11.56 -31.73 59.95
CA HIS A 130 -12.96 -32.11 59.73
C HIS A 130 -13.56 -32.73 60.99
N ASP A 131 -14.74 -32.26 61.37
CA ASP A 131 -15.71 -32.94 62.22
C ASP A 131 -16.95 -33.26 61.36
N HIS A 132 -17.57 -34.42 61.61
CA HIS A 132 -18.66 -35.01 60.83
C HIS A 132 -19.98 -34.96 61.58
N SER A 133 -21.07 -34.59 60.91
CA SER A 133 -22.41 -35.11 61.25
C SER A 133 -23.39 -34.99 60.08
N HIS A 134 -24.27 -36.00 60.00
CA HIS A 134 -25.30 -36.25 59.00
C HIS A 134 -26.65 -35.60 59.42
N ASP A 135 -27.51 -35.19 58.47
CA ASP A 135 -28.77 -35.91 58.13
C ASP A 135 -29.78 -35.10 57.28
N HIS A 136 -30.50 -35.88 56.46
CA HIS A 136 -31.82 -35.82 55.81
C HIS A 136 -32.56 -34.53 55.37
N ASP A 137 -32.90 -34.57 54.08
CA ASP A 137 -34.15 -34.28 53.34
C ASP A 137 -34.90 -32.92 53.49
N HIS A 138 -35.50 -32.52 52.36
CA HIS A 138 -36.66 -31.65 52.12
C HIS A 138 -36.46 -30.58 51.02
N GLY A 139 -37.35 -30.61 50.02
CA GLY A 139 -38.14 -29.43 49.65
C GLY A 139 -37.64 -28.51 48.53
N HIS A 140 -38.29 -28.66 47.37
CA HIS A 140 -38.80 -27.59 46.49
C HIS A 140 -37.87 -26.78 45.56
N ALA A 141 -38.47 -26.50 44.39
CA ALA A 141 -38.22 -25.44 43.41
C ALA A 141 -36.99 -25.58 42.48
N HIS A 142 -37.23 -26.15 41.30
CA HIS A 142 -36.37 -25.91 40.14
C HIS A 142 -36.64 -24.51 39.58
N GLY A 143 -35.97 -23.50 40.16
CA GLY A 143 -35.71 -22.25 39.47
C GLY A 143 -34.53 -22.46 38.54
N HIS A 144 -34.78 -22.63 37.24
CA HIS A 144 -33.71 -22.56 36.25
C HIS A 144 -33.29 -21.09 36.10
N ASP A 145 -32.19 -20.71 36.73
CA ASP A 145 -31.45 -19.50 36.38
C ASP A 145 -30.77 -19.75 35.03
N HIS A 146 -31.37 -19.19 33.98
CA HIS A 146 -30.68 -19.05 32.72
C HIS A 146 -29.66 -17.93 32.89
N GLY A 147 -28.43 -18.30 33.25
CA GLY A 147 -27.27 -17.45 33.17
C GLY A 147 -27.22 -16.83 31.78
N HIS A 148 -27.69 -15.59 31.69
CA HIS A 148 -27.55 -14.79 30.49
C HIS A 148 -26.06 -14.59 30.30
N VAL A 149 -25.49 -15.32 29.33
CA VAL A 149 -24.23 -14.92 28.75
C VAL A 149 -24.46 -13.51 28.24
N HIS A 150 -23.91 -12.53 28.94
CA HIS A 150 -23.66 -11.23 28.36
C HIS A 150 -22.67 -11.48 27.22
N LEU A 151 -23.21 -11.85 26.06
CA LEU A 151 -22.64 -11.49 24.79
C LEU A 151 -22.57 -9.98 24.86
N GLN A 152 -21.41 -9.48 25.30
CA GLN A 152 -20.99 -8.14 25.00
C GLN A 152 -21.35 -7.97 23.53
N PRO A 153 -22.31 -7.10 23.16
CA PRO A 153 -22.39 -6.71 21.78
C PRO A 153 -20.98 -6.20 21.52
N HIS A 154 -20.23 -6.92 20.70
CA HIS A 154 -19.09 -6.31 20.04
C HIS A 154 -19.66 -5.00 19.55
N ALA A 155 -19.20 -3.90 20.14
CA ALA A 155 -19.51 -2.60 19.64
C ALA A 155 -18.98 -2.67 18.20
N HIS A 156 -19.88 -2.99 17.27
CA HIS A 156 -19.82 -2.46 15.94
C HIS A 156 -19.58 -1.01 16.23
N ALA A 157 -18.32 -0.58 16.04
CA ALA A 157 -17.96 0.81 16.09
C ALA A 157 -19.11 1.50 15.39
N ALA A 158 -19.91 2.24 16.17
CA ALA A 158 -21.06 2.95 15.64
C ALA A 158 -20.53 3.57 14.36
N PRO A 159 -21.20 3.39 13.20
CA PRO A 159 -20.65 3.90 11.96
C PRO A 159 -20.38 5.35 12.27
N VAL A 160 -19.09 5.70 12.41
CA VAL A 160 -18.69 7.09 12.55
C VAL A 160 -19.30 7.61 11.28
N ALA A 161 -20.38 8.39 11.43
CA ALA A 161 -21.10 8.95 10.33
C ALA A 161 -20.04 9.82 9.68
N ALA A 162 -19.31 9.21 8.74
CA ALA A 162 -18.18 9.80 8.08
C ALA A 162 -18.86 10.92 7.36
N THR A 163 -18.72 12.13 7.90
CA THR A 163 -19.24 13.33 7.29
C THR A 163 -18.78 13.24 5.85
N ARG A 164 -19.72 13.09 4.91
CA ARG A 164 -19.36 12.85 3.52
C ARG A 164 -18.49 14.03 3.12
N ARG A 165 -17.18 13.81 3.06
CA ARG A 165 -16.28 14.83 2.52
C ARG A 165 -16.80 15.13 1.13
N SER A 166 -16.79 16.40 0.74
CA SER A 166 -17.30 16.80 -0.57
C SER A 166 -16.67 15.92 -1.66
N ASP A 167 -17.47 15.55 -2.64
CA ASP A 167 -17.00 14.75 -3.79
C ASP A 167 -15.74 15.36 -4.40
N THR A 168 -15.67 16.68 -4.47
CA THR A 168 -14.51 17.43 -4.94
C THR A 168 -13.27 17.15 -4.10
N ALA A 169 -13.35 17.15 -2.77
CA ALA A 169 -12.22 16.86 -1.91
C ALA A 169 -11.73 15.41 -2.09
N ALA A 170 -12.65 14.45 -2.24
CA ALA A 170 -12.31 13.05 -2.51
C ALA A 170 -11.62 12.90 -3.87
N ILE A 171 -12.20 13.45 -4.93
CA ILE A 171 -11.66 13.42 -6.30
C ILE A 171 -10.28 14.07 -6.36
N LEU A 172 -10.14 15.29 -5.80
CA LEU A 172 -8.87 16.01 -5.81
C LEU A 172 -7.79 15.27 -5.02
N SER A 173 -8.13 14.66 -3.89
CA SER A 173 -7.15 13.88 -3.10
C SER A 173 -6.66 12.66 -3.87
N LEU A 174 -7.56 11.91 -4.52
CA LEU A 174 -7.20 10.75 -5.34
C LEU A 174 -6.38 11.13 -6.57
N LEU A 175 -6.80 12.19 -7.26
CA LEU A 175 -6.05 12.75 -8.40
C LEU A 175 -4.64 13.14 -7.97
N ALA A 176 -4.50 13.92 -6.89
CA ALA A 176 -3.21 14.38 -6.42
C ALA A 176 -2.31 13.21 -6.01
N LEU A 177 -2.82 12.27 -5.22
CA LEU A 177 -2.04 11.12 -4.73
C LEU A 177 -1.56 10.24 -5.87
N LEU A 178 -2.42 9.91 -6.84
CA LEU A 178 -2.02 9.06 -7.96
C LEU A 178 -1.14 9.81 -8.97
N THR A 179 -1.52 11.05 -9.32
CA THR A 179 -0.83 11.82 -10.37
C THR A 179 0.59 12.18 -9.96
N PHE A 180 0.79 12.63 -8.72
CA PHE A 180 2.09 13.07 -8.23
C PHE A 180 2.94 11.95 -7.61
N SER A 181 2.51 10.70 -7.75
CA SER A 181 3.31 9.52 -7.41
C SER A 181 3.97 8.98 -8.68
N PRO A 182 5.16 9.44 -9.09
CA PRO A 182 5.77 9.00 -10.34
C PRO A 182 6.22 7.55 -10.28
N CYS A 183 6.07 6.84 -11.39
CA CYS A 183 6.59 5.48 -11.53
C CYS A 183 8.05 5.50 -12.02
N GLU A 184 8.98 5.63 -11.07
CA GLU A 184 10.43 5.61 -11.33
C GLU A 184 10.89 4.33 -12.06
N GLY A 185 10.16 3.22 -11.90
CA GLY A 185 10.44 1.95 -12.59
C GLY A 185 10.39 2.02 -14.13
N PHE A 186 9.79 3.05 -14.72
CA PHE A 186 9.75 3.23 -16.18
C PHE A 186 10.89 4.09 -16.75
N LEU A 187 11.75 4.68 -15.92
CA LEU A 187 12.91 5.44 -16.39
C LEU A 187 13.78 4.66 -17.40
N PRO A 188 14.14 3.38 -17.15
CA PRO A 188 14.94 2.60 -18.10
C PRO A 188 14.27 2.41 -19.46
N VAL A 189 12.93 2.34 -19.50
CA VAL A 189 12.15 2.23 -20.74
C VAL A 189 12.24 3.53 -21.53
N TYR A 190 12.11 4.68 -20.87
CA TYR A 190 12.26 5.99 -21.52
C TYR A 190 13.68 6.27 -22.01
N LEU A 191 14.69 5.90 -21.22
CA LEU A 191 16.11 5.98 -21.62
C LEU A 191 16.41 5.07 -22.81
N SER A 192 15.77 3.91 -22.90
CA SER A 192 15.89 3.04 -24.08
C SER A 192 15.18 3.67 -25.29
N GLY A 193 14.03 4.32 -25.09
CA GLY A 193 13.26 4.99 -26.14
C GLY A 193 13.96 6.17 -26.79
N ILE A 194 14.66 7.00 -26.01
CA ILE A 194 15.34 8.19 -26.54
C ILE A 194 16.51 7.85 -27.47
N THR A 195 17.03 6.61 -27.43
CA THR A 195 18.00 6.15 -28.44
C THR A 195 17.45 6.16 -29.87
N TYR A 196 16.11 6.15 -30.01
CA TYR A 196 15.39 6.33 -31.27
C TYR A 196 14.87 7.77 -31.48
N GLY A 197 15.37 8.73 -30.69
CA GLY A 197 14.96 10.13 -30.68
C GLY A 197 13.61 10.38 -29.98
N TRP A 198 13.11 11.63 -30.10
CA TRP A 198 11.83 12.04 -29.51
C TRP A 198 10.64 11.22 -30.01
N ALA A 199 10.69 10.71 -31.24
CA ALA A 199 9.66 9.83 -31.78
C ALA A 199 9.57 8.51 -31.00
N GLY A 200 10.70 7.92 -30.62
CA GLY A 200 10.74 6.72 -29.78
C GLY A 200 10.21 6.98 -28.36
N PHE A 201 10.55 8.13 -27.78
CA PHE A 201 10.02 8.56 -26.49
C PHE A 201 8.50 8.69 -26.53
N VAL A 202 7.94 9.45 -27.48
CA VAL A 202 6.49 9.65 -27.61
C VAL A 202 5.78 8.32 -27.87
N LEU A 203 6.32 7.48 -28.75
CA LEU A 203 5.75 6.16 -29.01
C LEU A 203 5.67 5.32 -27.73
N LEU A 204 6.77 5.19 -26.98
CA LEU A 204 6.76 4.43 -25.72
C LEU A 204 5.84 5.07 -24.68
N SER A 205 5.82 6.40 -24.53
CA SER A 205 4.86 7.09 -23.64
C SER A 205 3.42 6.77 -23.99
N THR A 206 3.07 6.73 -25.29
CA THR A 206 1.71 6.39 -25.71
C THR A 206 1.36 4.92 -25.42
N ILE A 207 2.30 4.00 -25.63
CA ILE A 207 2.11 2.56 -25.35
C ILE A 207 1.96 2.32 -23.85
N LEU A 208 2.84 2.89 -23.04
CA LEU A 208 2.78 2.80 -21.58
C LEU A 208 1.49 3.45 -21.06
N GLY A 209 1.11 4.61 -21.61
CA GLY A 209 -0.13 5.28 -21.24
C GLY A 209 -1.38 4.45 -21.53
N ALA A 210 -1.46 3.86 -22.73
CA ALA A 210 -2.54 2.96 -23.09
C ALA A 210 -2.59 1.74 -22.16
N ALA A 211 -1.43 1.15 -21.84
CA ALA A 211 -1.32 0.03 -20.93
C ALA A 211 -1.80 0.36 -19.51
N THR A 212 -1.37 1.50 -18.97
CA THR A 212 -1.76 1.97 -17.63
C THR A 212 -3.27 2.22 -17.56
N VAL A 213 -3.84 2.96 -18.52
CA VAL A 213 -5.29 3.21 -18.54
C VAL A 213 -6.07 1.91 -18.67
N ALA A 214 -5.64 0.98 -19.54
CA ALA A 214 -6.26 -0.33 -19.66
C ALA A 214 -6.18 -1.13 -18.36
N GLY A 215 -5.04 -1.14 -17.69
CA GLY A 215 -4.85 -1.85 -16.42
C GLY A 215 -5.70 -1.29 -15.28
N MET A 216 -5.93 0.03 -15.25
CA MET A 216 -6.80 0.66 -14.25
C MET A 216 -8.31 0.51 -14.53
N MET A 217 -8.68 0.20 -15.78
CA MET A 217 -10.08 0.06 -16.19
C MET A 217 -10.61 -1.38 -16.12
N LEU A 218 -9.74 -2.36 -15.89
CA LEU A 218 -10.07 -3.78 -15.77
C LEU A 218 -10.82 -4.07 -14.46
#